data_AF-A0A7L4TD23-F1
#
_entry.id   AF-A0A7L4TD23-F1
#
_cell.length_a   1.000
_cell.length_b   1.000
_cell.length_c   1.000
_cell.angle_alpha   90.00
_cell.angle_beta   90.00
_cell.angle_gamma   90.00
#
_symmetry.space_group_name_H-M   'P 1'
#
loop_
_entity.id
_entity.type
_entity.pdbx_description
1 polymer ?
#
loop_
_entity_poly.entity_id
_entity_poly.type
_entity_poly.pdbx_seq_one_letter_code
_entity_poly.pdbx_strand_id
1 'polypeptide(L)'
;ATFFTANRESPWIMVAFGMVGATLSGVTFISVPGEVGSSNWTYLQFVMGNMVGYAVIALVLIPLFYKLKLVSIYEYLNNRFGRSSYLTGSSFFLISQTIGASFRLFLAALVLQIAFFEAFGITFYVPV
;
A
#
# COMPACT_ATOMS: atom_id res chain seq x y z
N ALA A 1 18.24 -13.27 -2.10
CA ALA A 1 17.84 -12.85 -0.75
C ALA A 1 18.13 -11.36 -0.50
N THR A 2 19.35 -10.90 -0.77
CA THR A 2 19.80 -9.51 -0.56
C THR A 2 18.88 -8.44 -1.14
N PHE A 3 18.30 -8.66 -2.32
CA PHE A 3 17.35 -7.71 -2.93
C PHE A 3 16.11 -7.42 -2.06
N PHE A 4 15.56 -8.43 -1.38
CA PHE A 4 14.33 -8.28 -0.59
C PHE A 4 14.59 -7.93 0.88
N THR A 5 15.72 -8.35 1.44
CA THR A 5 16.02 -8.17 2.86
C THR A 5 17.05 -7.10 3.14
N ALA A 6 17.77 -6.61 2.12
CA ALA A 6 18.89 -5.68 2.27
C ALA A 6 19.88 -6.12 3.38
N ASN A 7 20.09 -7.44 3.49
CA ASN A 7 20.87 -8.09 4.56
C ASN A 7 20.43 -7.75 6.00
N ARG A 8 19.26 -7.12 6.19
CA ARG A 8 18.74 -6.64 7.49
C ARG A 8 19.61 -5.57 8.14
N GLU A 9 20.38 -4.83 7.34
CA GLU A 9 21.28 -3.76 7.78
C GLU A 9 20.81 -2.36 7.33
N SER A 10 19.59 -2.26 6.79
CA SER A 10 19.03 -0.98 6.35
C SER A 10 18.87 0.00 7.51
N PRO A 11 19.40 1.23 7.40
CA PRO A 11 19.18 2.29 8.39
C PRO A 11 17.69 2.56 8.57
N TRP A 12 17.22 2.65 9.82
CA TRP A 12 15.79 2.78 10.14
C TRP A 12 15.14 4.02 9.50
N ILE A 13 15.91 5.11 9.34
CA ILE A 13 15.45 6.35 8.72
C ILE A 13 15.09 6.10 7.25
N MET A 14 15.94 5.39 6.50
CA MET A 14 15.68 5.06 5.09
C MET A 14 14.45 4.17 4.95
N VAL A 15 14.30 3.21 5.87
CA VAL A 15 13.11 2.34 5.91
C VAL A 15 11.86 3.16 6.18
N ALA A 16 11.89 4.08 7.15
CA ALA A 16 10.75 4.93 7.49
C ALA A 16 10.31 5.81 6.31
N PHE A 17 11.25 6.47 5.63
CA PHE A 17 10.95 7.26 4.43
C PHE A 17 10.37 6.40 3.30
N GLY A 18 10.97 5.23 3.06
CA GLY A 18 10.46 4.29 2.05
C GLY A 18 9.05 3.78 2.38
N MET A 19 8.76 3.50 3.65
CA MET A 19 7.43 3.08 4.10
C MET A 19 6.39 4.17 3.91
N VAL A 20 6.69 5.42 4.31
CA VAL A 20 5.78 6.56 4.11
C VAL A 20 5.55 6.84 2.62
N GLY A 21 6.60 6.78 1.80
CA GLY A 21 6.50 6.96 0.36
C GLY A 21 5.69 5.86 -0.33
N ALA A 22 5.76 4.61 0.17
CA ALA A 22 5.01 3.49 -0.39
C ALA A 22 3.53 3.48 0.00
N THR A 23 3.18 4.04 1.17
CA THR A 23 1.78 4.07 1.65
C THR A 23 0.98 5.24 1.07
N LEU A 24 1.64 6.37 0.78
CA LEU A 24 1.00 7.53 0.19
C LEU A 24 0.89 7.37 -1.34
N SER A 25 -0.25 7.75 -1.90
CA SER A 25 -0.48 7.72 -3.35
C SER A 25 -1.34 8.89 -3.81
N GLY A 26 -1.38 9.14 -5.13
CA GLY A 26 -2.29 10.14 -5.71
C GLY A 26 -3.76 9.92 -5.34
N VAL A 27 -4.17 8.66 -5.12
CA VAL A 27 -5.51 8.32 -4.63
C VAL A 27 -5.75 8.94 -3.26
N THR A 28 -4.80 8.82 -2.34
CA THR A 28 -4.91 9.40 -0.99
C THR A 28 -5.06 10.92 -1.06
N PHE A 29 -4.26 11.60 -1.89
CA PHE A 29 -4.28 13.06 -2.01
C PHE A 29 -5.58 13.60 -2.60
N ILE A 30 -6.25 12.85 -3.47
CA ILE A 30 -7.52 13.26 -4.09
C ILE A 30 -8.70 12.81 -3.23
N SER A 31 -8.71 11.55 -2.80
CA SER A 31 -9.86 10.94 -2.13
C SER A 31 -10.05 11.38 -0.68
N VAL A 32 -8.97 11.59 0.09
CA VAL A 32 -9.11 11.96 1.51
C VAL A 32 -9.73 13.35 1.70
N PRO A 33 -9.28 14.42 1.01
CA PRO A 33 -9.95 15.72 1.09
C PRO A 33 -11.40 15.67 0.57
N GLY A 34 -11.67 14.90 -0.48
CA GLY A 34 -13.02 14.70 -1.02
C GLY A 34 -13.95 14.04 0.00
N GLU A 35 -13.45 13.05 0.73
CA GLU A 35 -14.19 12.38 1.80
C GLU A 35 -14.40 13.29 3.01
N VAL A 36 -13.35 13.95 3.52
CA VAL A 36 -13.46 14.86 4.66
C VAL A 36 -14.39 16.05 4.36
N GLY A 37 -14.46 16.50 3.10
CA GLY A 37 -15.39 17.54 2.68
C GLY A 37 -16.87 17.15 2.85
N SER A 38 -17.21 15.86 2.81
CA SER A 38 -18.58 15.36 3.01
C SER A 38 -18.81 14.80 4.42
N SER A 39 -17.83 14.11 5.01
CA SER A 39 -17.94 13.39 6.29
C SER A 39 -17.27 14.08 7.48
N ASN A 40 -16.74 15.29 7.29
CA ASN A 40 -16.08 16.11 8.31
C ASN A 40 -15.00 15.32 9.07
N TRP A 41 -15.09 15.28 10.40
CA TRP A 41 -14.11 14.66 11.30
C TRP A 41 -14.20 13.13 11.39
N THR A 42 -15.16 12.49 10.70
CA THR A 42 -15.35 11.04 10.79
C THR A 42 -14.11 10.28 10.32
N TYR A 43 -13.42 10.79 9.30
CA TYR A 43 -12.17 10.22 8.79
C TYR A 43 -11.05 10.18 9.86
N LEU A 44 -11.05 11.10 10.83
CA LEU A 44 -10.01 11.13 11.87
C LEU A 44 -10.03 9.87 12.74
N GLN A 45 -11.22 9.28 12.98
CA GLN A 45 -11.34 8.04 13.75
C GLN A 45 -10.59 6.89 13.07
N PHE A 46 -10.65 6.82 11.74
CA PHE A 46 -9.91 5.85 10.95
C PHE A 46 -8.39 6.07 11.07
N VAL A 47 -7.92 7.32 10.99
CA VAL A 47 -6.50 7.66 11.17
C VAL A 47 -5.99 7.26 12.56
N MET A 48 -6.76 7.54 13.61
CA MET A 48 -6.43 7.15 14.98
C MET A 48 -6.37 5.62 15.14
N GLY A 49 -7.28 4.89 14.49
CA GLY A 49 -7.24 3.43 14.44
C GLY A 49 -5.96 2.90 13.77
N ASN A 50 -5.54 3.52 12.67
CA ASN A 50 -4.29 3.16 12.00
C ASN A 50 -3.05 3.40 12.86
N MET A 51 -3.03 4.46 13.67
CA MET A 51 -1.92 4.70 14.61
C MET A 51 -1.77 3.54 15.60
N VAL A 52 -2.88 3.05 16.16
CA VAL A 52 -2.87 1.88 17.05
C VAL A 52 -2.42 0.63 16.29
N GLY A 53 -2.92 0.43 15.06
CA GLY A 53 -2.50 -0.68 14.20
C GLY A 53 -0.99 -0.68 13.93
N TYR A 54 -0.39 0.47 13.63
CA TYR A 54 1.05 0.60 13.44
C TYR A 54 1.85 0.32 14.71
N ALA A 55 1.34 0.71 15.88
CA ALA A 55 1.96 0.35 17.15
C ALA A 55 2.00 -1.18 17.34
N VAL A 56 0.91 -1.88 17.02
CA VAL A 56 0.86 -3.36 17.07
C VAL A 56 1.83 -3.98 16.07
N ILE A 57 1.88 -3.47 14.84
CA ILE A 57 2.82 -3.95 13.82
C ILE A 57 4.28 -3.79 14.31
N ALA A 58 4.62 -2.62 14.82
CA ALA A 58 5.97 -2.29 15.27
C ALA A 58 6.41 -3.10 16.51
N LEU A 59 5.51 -3.26 17.49
CA LEU A 59 5.84 -3.89 18.78
C LEU A 59 5.68 -5.42 18.78
N VAL A 60 4.83 -5.97 17.92
CA VAL A 60 4.49 -7.40 17.93
C VAL A 60 4.94 -8.10 16.65
N LEU A 61 4.50 -7.61 15.49
CA LEU A 61 4.68 -8.33 14.22
C LEU A 61 6.11 -8.24 13.69
N ILE A 62 6.72 -7.05 13.70
CA ILE A 62 8.10 -6.87 13.24
C ILE A 62 9.08 -7.74 14.05
N PRO A 63 9.07 -7.74 15.40
CA PRO A 63 9.95 -8.60 16.19
C PRO A 63 9.74 -10.09 15.90
N LEU A 64 8.48 -10.53 15.71
CA LEU A 64 8.15 -11.91 15.37
C LEU A 64 8.76 -12.33 14.02
N PHE A 65 8.59 -11.51 12.98
CA PHE A 65 9.07 -11.83 11.63
C PHE A 65 10.60 -11.81 11.54
N TYR A 66 11.27 -10.92 12.27
CA TYR A 66 12.73 -10.90 12.35
C TYR A 66 13.28 -12.14 13.06
N LYS A 67 12.65 -12.60 14.15
CA LYS A 67 13.05 -13.83 14.86
C LYS A 67 12.94 -15.06 13.95
N LEU A 68 11.86 -15.15 13.18
CA LEU A 68 11.61 -16.26 12.25
C LEU A 68 12.40 -16.16 10.94
N LYS A 69 13.19 -15.08 10.75
CA LYS A 69 14.00 -14.80 9.55
C LYS A 69 13.21 -14.90 8.23
N LEU A 70 11.91 -14.57 8.27
CA LEU A 70 11.03 -14.64 7.12
C LEU A 70 11.40 -13.58 6.08
N VAL A 71 11.24 -13.91 4.80
CA VAL A 71 11.37 -12.96 3.70
C VAL A 71 9.99 -12.39 3.32
N SER A 72 8.95 -13.21 3.48
CA SER A 72 7.56 -12.84 3.20
C SER A 72 6.69 -13.03 4.43
N ILE A 73 5.76 -12.11 4.70
CA ILE A 73 4.79 -12.28 5.79
C ILE A 73 3.89 -13.50 5.57
N TYR A 74 3.69 -13.95 4.34
CA TYR A 74 2.89 -15.14 4.03
C TYR A 74 3.62 -16.43 4.38
N GLU A 75 4.95 -16.40 4.44
CA GLU A 75 5.77 -17.52 4.89
C GLU A 75 5.46 -17.90 6.35
N TYR A 76 5.01 -16.92 7.15
CA TYR A 76 4.45 -17.17 8.48
C TYR A 76 3.21 -18.09 8.41
N LEU A 77 2.32 -17.87 7.44
CA LEU A 77 1.14 -18.70 7.24
C LEU A 77 1.52 -20.13 6.85
N ASN A 78 2.56 -20.29 6.03
CA ASN A 78 3.09 -21.61 5.69
C ASN A 78 3.55 -22.37 6.94
N ASN A 79 4.34 -21.70 7.79
CA ASN A 79 4.91 -22.33 8.98
C ASN A 79 3.86 -22.62 10.05
N ARG A 80 2.81 -21.78 10.15
CA ARG A 80 1.80 -21.90 11.20
C ARG A 80 0.58 -22.75 10.82
N PHE A 81 0.17 -22.72 9.55
CA PHE A 81 -1.07 -23.31 9.06
C PHE A 81 -0.90 -24.20 7.81
N GLY A 82 0.31 -24.22 7.22
CA GLY A 82 0.64 -25.05 6.07
C GLY A 82 0.51 -24.35 4.72
N ARG A 83 0.80 -25.11 3.67
CA ARG A 83 0.97 -24.60 2.30
C ARG A 83 -0.30 -23.98 1.72
N SER A 84 -1.48 -24.51 2.04
CA SER A 84 -2.75 -23.96 1.53
C SER A 84 -2.94 -22.52 1.98
N SER A 85 -2.71 -22.21 3.27
CA SER A 85 -2.82 -20.84 3.80
C SER A 85 -1.81 -19.89 3.18
N TYR A 86 -0.59 -20.36 2.89
CA TYR A 86 0.41 -19.58 2.16
C TYR A 86 -0.07 -19.22 0.75
N LEU A 87 -0.53 -20.21 -0.02
CA LEU A 87 -0.97 -20.00 -1.40
C LEU A 87 -2.19 -19.08 -1.45
N THR A 88 -3.17 -19.29 -0.58
CA THR A 88 -4.37 -18.43 -0.52
C THR A 88 -4.01 -17.00 -0.13
N GLY A 89 -3.21 -16.81 0.93
CA GLY A 89 -2.82 -15.48 1.40
C GLY A 89 -2.00 -14.70 0.37
N SER A 90 -0.99 -15.34 -0.23
CA SER A 90 -0.16 -14.72 -1.26
C SER A 90 -0.93 -14.44 -2.56
N SER A 91 -1.85 -15.33 -2.96
CA SER A 91 -2.69 -15.11 -4.14
C SER A 91 -3.63 -13.90 -3.96
N PHE A 92 -4.32 -13.81 -2.81
CA PHE A 92 -5.17 -12.64 -2.53
C PHE A 92 -4.39 -11.34 -2.51
N PHE A 93 -3.17 -11.36 -1.96
CA PHE A 93 -2.28 -10.20 -2.01
C PHE A 93 -1.90 -9.79 -3.42
N LEU A 94 -1.50 -10.74 -4.27
CA LEU A 94 -1.11 -10.43 -5.64
C LEU A 94 -2.29 -9.86 -6.43
N ILE A 95 -3.48 -10.42 -6.26
CA ILE A 95 -4.71 -9.92 -6.91
C ILE A 95 -5.04 -8.51 -6.42
N SER A 96 -5.10 -8.29 -5.10
CA SER A 96 -5.44 -6.98 -4.54
C SER A 96 -4.40 -5.92 -4.90
N GLN A 97 -3.11 -6.27 -4.88
CA GLN A 97 -2.02 -5.38 -5.25
C GLN A 97 -2.06 -5.02 -6.73
N THR A 98 -2.39 -5.98 -7.61
CA THR A 98 -2.54 -5.73 -9.05
C THR A 98 -3.69 -4.78 -9.33
N ILE A 99 -4.87 -5.02 -8.74
CA ILE A 99 -6.03 -4.15 -8.87
C ILE A 99 -5.70 -2.73 -8.37
N GLY A 100 -5.07 -2.63 -7.19
CA GLY A 100 -4.68 -1.35 -6.62
C GLY A 100 -3.61 -0.60 -7.44
N ALA A 101 -2.70 -1.32 -8.10
CA ALA A 101 -1.74 -0.72 -9.03
C ALA A 101 -2.43 -0.20 -10.31
N SER A 102 -3.31 -1.00 -10.92
CA SER A 102 -4.09 -0.60 -12.09
C SER A 102 -4.96 0.63 -11.81
N PHE A 103 -5.62 0.68 -10.65
CA PHE A 103 -6.43 1.83 -10.26
C PHE A 103 -5.62 3.11 -10.06
N ARG A 104 -4.43 3.01 -9.45
CA ARG A 104 -3.49 4.13 -9.32
C ARG A 104 -3.05 4.68 -10.68
N LEU A 105 -2.74 3.81 -11.63
CA LEU A 105 -2.38 4.20 -13.00
C LEU A 105 -3.57 4.88 -13.70
N PHE A 106 -4.76 4.31 -13.57
CA PHE A 106 -5.99 4.88 -14.14
C PHE A 106 -6.26 6.28 -13.59
N LEU A 107 -6.17 6.48 -12.27
CA LEU A 107 -6.37 7.81 -11.68
C LEU A 107 -5.31 8.82 -12.12
N ALA A 108 -4.05 8.41 -12.26
CA ALA A 108 -3.01 9.29 -12.80
C ALA A 108 -3.33 9.73 -14.24
N ALA A 109 -3.78 8.80 -15.09
CA ALA A 109 -4.21 9.11 -16.46
C ALA A 109 -5.44 10.03 -16.49
N LEU A 110 -6.42 9.79 -15.61
CA LEU A 110 -7.62 10.60 -15.50
C LEU A 110 -7.32 12.03 -15.04
N VAL A 111 -6.40 12.21 -14.09
CA VAL A 111 -5.93 13.53 -13.67
C VAL A 111 -5.27 14.26 -14.84
N LEU A 112 -4.41 13.58 -15.61
CA LEU A 112 -3.77 14.18 -16.79
C LEU A 112 -4.80 14.55 -17.87
N GLN A 113 -5.83 13.73 -18.06
CA GLN A 113 -6.93 14.01 -18.98
C GLN A 113 -7.65 15.31 -18.61
N ILE A 114 -8.10 15.43 -17.37
CA ILE A 114 -8.87 16.59 -16.89
C ILE A 114 -7.99 17.85 -16.83
N ALA A 115 -6.75 17.72 -16.35
CA ALA A 115 -5.87 18.87 -16.14
C ALA A 115 -5.26 19.43 -17.44
N PHE A 116 -5.11 18.59 -18.48
CA PHE A 116 -4.38 18.98 -19.69
C PHE A 116 -5.17 18.67 -20.97
N PHE A 117 -5.51 17.40 -21.24
CA PHE A 117 -6.03 17.00 -22.54
C PHE A 117 -7.42 17.56 -22.87
N GLU A 118 -8.27 17.77 -21.88
CA GLU A 118 -9.56 18.45 -22.08
C GLU A 118 -9.39 19.88 -22.62
N ALA A 119 -8.37 20.62 -22.15
CA ALA A 119 -8.09 21.97 -22.64
C ALA A 119 -7.66 21.99 -24.13
N PHE A 120 -7.12 20.88 -24.63
CA PHE A 120 -6.74 20.71 -26.04
C PHE A 120 -7.81 19.98 -26.88
N GLY A 121 -8.98 19.67 -26.30
CA GLY A 121 -10.06 18.96 -26.99
C GLY A 121 -9.75 17.49 -27.31
N ILE A 122 -8.72 16.90 -26.70
CA ILE A 122 -8.35 15.50 -26.89
C ILE A 122 -9.19 14.65 -25.93
N THR A 123 -10.00 13.74 -26.46
CA THR A 123 -10.84 12.85 -25.65
C THR A 123 -10.08 11.62 -25.16
N PHE A 124 -10.51 11.10 -24.00
CA PHE A 124 -9.84 10.01 -23.27
C PHE A 124 -9.69 8.70 -24.06
N TYR A 125 -10.50 8.46 -25.10
CA TYR A 125 -10.45 7.25 -25.93
C TYR A 125 -9.47 7.34 -27.10
N VAL A 126 -8.96 8.53 -27.42
CA VAL A 126 -8.09 8.76 -28.58
C VAL A 126 -6.63 8.33 -28.37
N PRO A 127 -6.06 8.27 -27.15
CA PRO A 127 -4.73 7.73 -26.93
C PRO A 127 -4.75 6.26 -26.47
N VAL A 128 -5.58 5.42 -27.09
CA VAL A 128 -5.45 3.95 -27.04
C VAL A 128 -5.06 3.43 -28.42
#